data_AF-A0A402AV60-F1
#
_entry.id   AF-A0A402AV60-F1
#
_cell.length_a   1.000
_cell.length_b   1.000
_cell.length_c   1.000
_cell.angle_alpha   90.00
_cell.angle_beta   90.00
_cell.angle_gamma   90.00
#
_symmetry.space_group_name_H-M   'P 1'
#
loop_
_entity.id
_entity.type
_entity.pdbx_description
1 polymer ?
#
loop_
_entity_poly.entity_id
_entity_poly.type
_entity_poly.pdbx_seq_one_letter_code
_entity_poly.pdbx_strand_id
1 'polypeptide(L)'
;MIDPEAILAQVNQKQIPSDWRVLHGRGSPIGAAILMGIFTLFFVGICEAIVVIAASFFGWFQIFQYSSATPEPTSPLPVSFDPTTSSDWMHMLWPAGLLLVLVPVALAVGVGLLARSRTERARNSLLILLPEGVVQCMDCSQPAKHSFKVLNYAEIVNLDLKVETTTSSYNEMTHSSSSHTSMWLNIHMRHGALERWNLNSLYAPPETTAQYIISGYAQYTALHPQYP
;
A
#
# COMPACT_ATOMS: atom_id res chain seq x y z
N MET A 1 -20.41 -10.18 -27.77
CA MET A 1 -19.75 -9.01 -27.15
C MET A 1 -20.08 -9.07 -25.67
N ILE A 2 -19.06 -9.17 -24.82
CA ILE A 2 -19.25 -9.31 -23.36
C ILE A 2 -19.67 -7.95 -22.80
N ASP A 3 -20.85 -7.88 -22.17
CA ASP A 3 -21.32 -6.68 -21.47
C ASP A 3 -20.96 -6.79 -19.97
N PRO A 4 -19.88 -6.11 -19.51
CA PRO A 4 -19.42 -6.26 -18.13
C PRO A 4 -20.40 -5.69 -17.10
N GLU A 5 -21.23 -4.70 -17.47
CA GLU A 5 -22.20 -4.10 -16.55
C GLU A 5 -23.36 -5.06 -16.28
N ALA A 6 -23.88 -5.70 -17.34
CA ALA A 6 -24.92 -6.72 -17.20
C ALA A 6 -24.42 -7.92 -16.36
N ILE A 7 -23.18 -8.37 -16.60
CA ILE A 7 -22.55 -9.44 -15.83
C ILE A 7 -22.43 -9.05 -14.35
N LEU A 8 -21.96 -7.84 -14.06
CA LEU A 8 -21.84 -7.36 -12.68
C LEU A 8 -23.22 -7.26 -12.01
N ALA A 9 -24.23 -6.75 -12.72
CA ALA A 9 -25.60 -6.67 -12.21
C ALA A 9 -26.16 -8.07 -11.86
N GLN A 10 -25.91 -9.06 -12.71
CA GLN A 10 -26.32 -10.45 -12.51
C GLN A 10 -25.62 -11.09 -11.30
N VAL A 11 -24.31 -10.87 -11.14
CA VAL A 11 -23.55 -11.32 -9.96
C VAL A 11 -24.08 -10.66 -8.67
N ASN A 12 -24.39 -9.36 -8.71
CA ASN A 12 -24.95 -8.63 -7.57
C ASN A 12 -26.35 -9.14 -7.18
N GLN A 13 -27.14 -9.57 -8.16
CA GLN A 13 -28.44 -10.23 -7.95
C GLN A 13 -28.33 -11.69 -7.47
N LYS A 14 -27.11 -12.21 -7.32
CA LYS A 14 -26.80 -13.62 -6.97
C LYS A 14 -27.35 -14.64 -7.98
N GLN A 15 -27.59 -14.22 -9.23
CA GLN A 15 -28.08 -15.09 -10.30
C GLN A 15 -26.89 -15.62 -11.13
N ILE A 16 -25.94 -16.29 -10.48
CA ILE A 16 -24.68 -16.71 -11.10
C ILE A 16 -24.87 -18.08 -11.78
N PRO A 17 -24.68 -18.19 -13.11
CA PRO A 17 -24.65 -19.47 -13.81
C PRO A 17 -23.61 -20.45 -13.23
N SER A 18 -23.88 -21.76 -13.30
CA SER A 18 -23.03 -22.79 -12.68
C SER A 18 -21.63 -22.93 -13.29
N ASP A 19 -21.48 -22.49 -14.53
CA ASP A 19 -20.24 -22.45 -15.30
C ASP A 19 -19.41 -21.19 -15.03
N TRP A 20 -19.95 -20.20 -14.31
CA TRP A 20 -19.22 -19.00 -13.93
C TRP A 20 -18.45 -19.23 -12.64
N ARG A 21 -17.26 -18.64 -12.55
CA ARG A 21 -16.47 -18.62 -11.32
C ARG A 21 -16.23 -17.18 -10.90
N VAL A 22 -16.79 -16.80 -9.75
CA VAL A 22 -16.64 -15.45 -9.17
C VAL A 22 -15.61 -15.49 -8.06
N LEU A 23 -14.48 -14.82 -8.28
CA LEU A 23 -13.41 -14.65 -7.31
C LEU A 23 -13.49 -13.24 -6.72
N HIS A 24 -13.64 -13.17 -5.41
CA HIS A 24 -13.70 -11.91 -4.68
C HIS A 24 -12.29 -11.49 -4.24
N GLY A 25 -12.01 -10.20 -4.28
CA GLY A 25 -10.77 -9.67 -3.72
C GLY A 25 -10.70 -9.93 -2.22
N ARG A 26 -9.62 -10.56 -1.75
CA ARG A 26 -9.38 -10.84 -0.32
C ARG A 26 -9.05 -9.58 0.49
N GLY A 27 -8.61 -8.52 -0.19
CA GLY A 27 -7.99 -7.35 0.43
C GLY A 27 -6.63 -7.67 1.06
N SER A 28 -5.93 -6.64 1.54
CA SER A 28 -4.80 -6.88 2.44
C SER A 28 -5.32 -7.33 3.82
N PRO A 29 -4.55 -8.14 4.56
CA PRO A 29 -4.90 -8.45 5.94
C PRO A 29 -4.92 -7.14 6.74
N ILE A 30 -6.02 -6.87 7.45
CA ILE A 30 -6.17 -5.68 8.31
C ILE A 30 -4.99 -5.54 9.27
N GLY A 31 -4.41 -6.66 9.71
CA GLY A 31 -3.22 -6.71 10.55
C GLY A 31 -2.01 -5.98 9.96
N ALA A 32 -1.81 -5.98 8.65
CA ALA A 32 -0.70 -5.26 8.02
C ALA A 32 -0.86 -3.73 8.15
N ALA A 33 -2.09 -3.21 8.04
CA ALA A 33 -2.35 -1.79 8.22
C ALA A 33 -2.16 -1.37 9.69
N ILE A 34 -2.61 -2.20 10.64
CA ILE A 34 -2.41 -1.96 12.08
C ILE A 34 -0.92 -1.99 12.42
N LEU A 35 -0.18 -2.99 11.94
CA LEU A 35 1.26 -3.10 12.15
C LEU A 35 2.01 -1.90 11.55
N MET A 36 1.64 -1.47 10.35
CA MET A 36 2.22 -0.26 9.75
C MET A 36 1.95 0.97 10.63
N GLY A 37 0.73 1.14 11.14
CA GLY A 37 0.38 2.25 12.03
C GLY A 37 1.17 2.24 13.34
N ILE A 38 1.33 1.07 13.98
CA ILE A 38 2.14 0.91 15.19
C ILE A 38 3.61 1.24 14.89
N PHE A 39 4.15 0.73 13.78
CA PHE A 39 5.52 0.99 13.38
C PHE A 39 5.77 2.48 13.12
N THR A 40 4.83 3.16 12.45
CA THR A 40 4.88 4.61 12.25
C THR A 40 4.88 5.37 13.58
N LEU A 41 3.99 5.03 14.52
CA LEU A 41 3.96 5.65 15.85
C LEU A 41 5.28 5.45 16.61
N PHE A 42 5.83 4.23 16.57
CA PHE A 42 7.09 3.91 17.24
C PHE A 42 8.26 4.69 16.63
N PHE A 43 8.35 4.73 15.30
CA PHE A 43 9.38 5.48 14.59
C PHE A 43 9.32 6.97 14.93
N VAL A 44 8.13 7.57 14.92
CA VAL A 44 7.99 8.99 15.25
C VAL A 44 8.32 9.26 16.73
N GLY A 45 7.88 8.41 17.65
CA GLY A 45 8.24 8.52 19.07
C GLY A 45 9.75 8.43 19.32
N ILE A 46 10.47 7.60 18.55
CA ILE A 46 11.95 7.57 18.58
C ILE A 46 12.54 8.88 18.08
N CYS A 47 12.08 9.40 16.94
CA CYS A 47 12.55 10.68 16.40
C CYS A 47 12.35 11.82 17.40
N GLU A 48 11.21 11.85 18.10
CA GLU A 48 10.91 12.81 19.15
C GLU A 48 11.85 12.70 20.34
N ALA A 49 12.06 11.48 20.84
CA ALA A 49 12.99 11.25 21.95
C ALA A 49 14.40 11.73 21.58
N ILE A 50 14.87 11.48 20.35
CA ILE A 50 16.16 11.96 19.86
C ILE A 50 16.22 13.50 19.87
N VAL A 51 15.17 14.18 19.41
CA VAL A 51 15.11 15.65 19.42
C VAL A 51 15.16 16.21 20.84
N VAL A 52 14.41 15.62 21.78
CA VAL A 52 14.41 16.05 23.19
C VAL A 52 15.78 15.82 23.83
N ILE A 53 16.41 14.67 23.58
CA ILE A 53 17.77 14.36 24.08
C ILE A 53 18.78 15.34 23.51
N ALA A 54 18.74 15.62 22.19
CA ALA A 54 19.65 16.56 21.54
C ALA A 54 19.48 17.99 22.06
N ALA A 55 18.24 18.46 22.24
CA ALA A 55 17.95 19.77 22.82
C ALA A 55 18.44 19.88 24.27
N SER A 56 18.23 18.82 25.07
CA SER A 56 18.73 18.74 26.43
C SER A 56 20.25 18.80 26.47
N PHE A 57 20.92 18.02 25.60
CA PHE A 57 22.38 18.01 25.52
C PHE A 57 22.95 19.37 25.10
N PHE A 58 22.31 20.04 24.13
CA PHE A 58 22.71 21.39 23.71
C PHE A 58 22.55 22.41 24.84
N GLY A 59 21.45 22.36 25.59
CA GLY A 59 21.24 23.21 26.78
C GLY A 59 22.31 22.99 27.85
N TRP A 60 22.62 21.73 28.17
CA TRP A 60 23.70 21.39 29.10
C TRP A 60 25.07 21.87 28.62
N PHE A 61 25.36 21.74 27.32
CA PHE A 61 26.62 22.19 26.73
C PHE A 61 26.84 23.70 26.86
N GLN A 62 25.79 24.52 26.69
CA GLN A 62 25.86 25.97 26.89
C GLN A 62 26.23 26.34 28.34
N ILE A 63 25.68 25.62 29.32
CA ILE A 63 26.01 25.80 30.75
C ILE A 63 27.48 25.48 31.00
N PHE A 64 27.99 24.38 30.43
CA PHE A 64 29.40 24.01 30.57
C PHE A 64 30.35 25.04 29.96
N GLN A 65 30.05 25.56 28.75
CA GLN A 65 30.86 26.61 28.14
C GLN A 65 30.92 27.86 29.02
N TYR A 66 29.79 28.27 29.59
CA TYR A 66 29.74 29.41 30.51
C TYR A 66 30.58 29.17 31.78
N SER A 67 30.53 27.96 32.34
CA SER A 67 31.33 27.63 33.54
C SER A 67 32.84 27.59 33.30
N SER A 68 33.27 27.36 32.06
CA SER A 68 34.69 27.26 31.69
C SER A 68 35.34 28.61 31.35
N ALA A 69 34.56 29.69 31.21
CA ALA A 69 35.09 31.02 31.00
C ALA A 69 35.76 31.50 32.29
N THR A 70 37.09 31.44 32.34
CA THR A 70 37.89 31.96 33.44
C THR A 70 37.53 33.45 33.63
N PRO A 71 37.07 33.88 34.80
CA PRO A 71 36.72 35.27 35.01
C PRO A 71 37.98 36.13 34.88
N GLU A 72 38.02 36.99 33.86
CA GLU A 72 39.03 38.04 33.78
C GLU A 72 38.84 39.01 34.95
N PRO A 73 39.85 39.24 35.79
CA PRO A 73 39.68 39.90 37.10
C PRO A 73 39.49 41.43 37.07
N THR A 74 39.02 42.04 35.97
CA THR A 74 39.16 43.50 35.75
C THR A 74 37.88 44.30 35.51
N SER A 75 36.67 43.77 35.75
CA SER A 75 35.47 44.63 35.74
C SER A 75 34.46 44.34 36.86
N PRO A 76 34.23 45.31 37.77
CA PRO A 76 33.31 45.18 38.90
C PRO A 76 31.90 45.66 38.49
N LEU A 77 31.18 44.88 37.70
CA LEU A 77 29.72 45.00 37.65
C LEU A 77 29.11 43.61 37.76
N PRO A 78 28.40 43.30 38.86
CA PRO A 78 27.76 42.01 39.03
C PRO A 78 26.65 41.88 37.99
N VAL A 79 26.79 40.94 37.06
CA VAL A 79 25.70 40.52 36.19
C VAL A 79 24.70 39.79 37.08
N SER A 80 23.70 40.53 37.59
CA SER A 80 22.61 39.94 38.34
C SER A 80 21.77 39.09 37.38
N PHE A 81 21.95 37.77 37.44
CA PHE A 81 21.05 36.83 36.79
C PHE A 81 19.66 36.98 37.44
N ASP A 82 18.67 37.41 36.67
CA ASP A 82 17.29 37.49 37.11
C ASP A 82 16.63 36.11 36.91
N PRO A 83 16.43 35.30 37.96
CA PRO A 83 15.94 33.93 37.84
C PRO A 83 14.53 33.84 37.26
N THR A 84 13.80 34.96 37.18
CA THR A 84 12.44 35.03 36.64
C THR A 84 12.35 34.73 35.14
N THR A 85 13.39 35.07 34.37
CA THR A 85 13.48 34.73 32.93
C THR A 85 13.52 33.22 32.66
N SER A 86 13.80 32.40 33.68
CA SER A 86 13.80 30.95 33.52
C SER A 86 12.39 30.32 33.44
N SER A 87 11.36 31.03 33.88
CA SER A 87 9.99 30.51 33.87
C SER A 87 9.29 30.72 32.51
N ASP A 88 9.63 31.77 31.78
CA ASP A 88 8.98 32.14 30.51
C ASP A 88 9.26 31.13 29.39
N TRP A 89 10.47 30.56 29.32
CA TRP A 89 10.78 29.55 28.31
C TRP A 89 10.03 28.23 28.55
N MET A 90 9.69 27.91 29.80
CA MET A 90 8.93 26.71 30.14
C MET A 90 7.50 26.78 29.59
N HIS A 91 6.87 27.96 29.64
CA HIS A 91 5.54 28.19 29.06
C HIS A 91 5.55 28.19 27.53
N MET A 92 6.66 28.58 26.91
CA MET A 92 6.84 28.53 25.46
C MET A 92 7.03 27.09 24.93
N LEU A 93 7.60 26.19 25.72
CA LEU A 93 7.83 24.79 25.34
C LEU A 93 6.60 23.89 25.49
N TRP A 94 5.66 24.23 26.37
CA TRP A 94 4.43 23.45 26.56
C TRP A 94 3.60 23.22 25.28
N PRO A 95 3.23 24.27 24.51
CA PRO A 95 2.49 24.08 23.26
C PRO A 95 3.32 23.33 22.21
N ALA A 96 4.64 23.50 22.21
CA ALA A 96 5.53 22.77 21.32
C ALA A 96 5.51 21.26 21.63
N GLY A 97 5.56 20.87 22.91
CA GLY A 97 5.44 19.46 23.32
C GLY A 97 4.08 18.84 22.97
N LEU A 98 3.00 19.62 23.06
CA LEU A 98 1.66 19.14 22.70
C LEU A 98 1.51 18.94 21.18
N LEU A 99 2.03 19.86 20.37
CA LEU A 99 2.09 19.69 18.91
C LEU A 99 2.96 18.50 18.51
N LEU A 100 4.08 18.32 19.22
CA LEU A 100 4.99 17.20 19.02
C LEU A 100 4.24 15.87 19.15
N VAL A 101 3.38 15.70 20.15
CA VAL A 101 2.58 14.45 20.30
C VAL A 101 1.40 14.37 19.32
N LEU A 102 0.70 15.48 19.05
CA LEU A 102 -0.54 15.44 18.26
C LEU A 102 -0.29 15.19 16.76
N VAL A 103 0.75 15.78 16.17
CA VAL A 103 1.05 15.64 14.73
C VAL A 103 1.31 14.17 14.32
N PRO A 104 2.16 13.39 15.02
CA PRO A 104 2.37 11.97 14.75
C PRO A 104 1.11 11.15 14.87
N VAL A 105 0.32 11.41 15.90
CA VAL A 105 -0.92 10.67 16.14
C VAL A 105 -1.89 10.93 14.99
N ALA A 106 -2.05 12.19 14.58
CA ALA A 106 -2.87 12.54 13.43
C ALA A 106 -2.34 11.91 12.12
N LEU A 107 -1.03 11.90 11.92
CA LEU A 107 -0.40 11.27 10.75
C LEU A 107 -0.61 9.75 10.74
N ALA A 108 -0.43 9.07 11.88
CA ALA A 108 -0.66 7.64 12.02
C ALA A 108 -2.13 7.27 11.77
N VAL A 109 -3.07 8.06 12.29
CA VAL A 109 -4.51 7.90 12.01
C VAL A 109 -4.80 8.10 10.53
N GLY A 110 -4.23 9.14 9.90
CA GLY A 110 -4.37 9.42 8.48
C GLY A 110 -3.86 8.26 7.60
N VAL A 111 -2.67 7.74 7.89
CA VAL A 111 -2.10 6.57 7.21
C VAL A 111 -2.98 5.33 7.41
N GLY A 112 -3.49 5.10 8.63
CA GLY A 112 -4.40 4.00 8.94
C GLY A 112 -5.71 4.08 8.15
N LEU A 113 -6.31 5.26 8.04
CA LEU A 113 -7.52 5.49 7.25
C LEU A 113 -7.27 5.30 5.75
N LEU A 114 -6.13 5.78 5.23
CA LEU A 114 -5.75 5.58 3.83
C LEU A 114 -5.52 4.10 3.53
N ALA A 115 -4.78 3.39 4.39
CA ALA A 115 -4.56 1.95 4.25
C ALA A 115 -5.88 1.18 4.28
N ARG A 116 -6.78 1.50 5.23
CA ARG A 116 -8.13 0.93 5.30
C ARG A 116 -8.92 1.16 4.02
N SER A 117 -8.93 2.39 3.50
CA SER A 117 -9.67 2.70 2.27
C SER A 117 -9.16 1.91 1.06
N ARG A 118 -7.84 1.69 0.96
CA ARG A 118 -7.23 0.85 -0.08
C ARG A 118 -7.61 -0.62 0.09
N THR A 119 -7.67 -1.11 1.33
CA THR A 119 -8.10 -2.48 1.62
C THR A 119 -9.58 -2.69 1.28
N GLU A 120 -10.45 -1.73 1.59
CA GLU A 120 -11.88 -1.80 1.25
C GLU A 120 -12.10 -1.81 -0.27
N ARG A 121 -11.38 -0.95 -1.01
CA ARG A 121 -11.36 -0.98 -2.49
C ARG A 121 -10.95 -2.34 -3.04
N ALA A 122 -9.87 -2.89 -2.50
CA ALA A 122 -9.37 -4.19 -2.91
C ALA A 122 -10.38 -5.33 -2.60
N ARG A 123 -11.11 -5.25 -1.48
CA ARG A 123 -12.19 -6.21 -1.15
C ARG A 123 -13.39 -6.10 -2.07
N ASN A 124 -13.69 -4.90 -2.56
CA ASN A 124 -14.78 -4.63 -3.48
C ASN A 124 -14.40 -4.86 -4.95
N SER A 125 -13.27 -5.53 -5.20
CA SER A 125 -12.89 -5.96 -6.54
C SER A 125 -13.37 -7.39 -6.80
N LEU A 126 -13.79 -7.65 -8.04
CA LEU A 126 -14.30 -8.93 -8.48
C LEU A 126 -13.56 -9.38 -9.74
N LEU A 127 -13.24 -10.67 -9.82
CA LEU A 127 -12.75 -11.31 -11.02
C LEU A 127 -13.72 -12.44 -11.37
N ILE A 128 -14.39 -12.29 -12.50
CA ILE A 128 -15.44 -13.18 -12.97
C ILE A 128 -14.90 -13.92 -14.18
N LEU A 129 -14.78 -15.23 -14.07
CA LEU A 129 -14.40 -16.12 -15.16
C LEU A 129 -15.70 -16.62 -15.82
N LEU A 130 -15.84 -16.34 -17.11
CA LEU A 130 -16.95 -16.76 -17.96
C LEU A 130 -16.44 -17.79 -18.99
N PRO A 131 -17.33 -18.57 -19.62
CA PRO A 131 -16.96 -19.44 -20.73
C PRO A 131 -16.38 -18.68 -21.93
N GLU A 132 -16.85 -17.45 -22.16
CA GLU A 132 -16.45 -16.62 -23.31
C GLU A 132 -15.24 -15.72 -23.01
N GLY A 133 -14.85 -15.59 -21.74
CA GLY A 133 -13.81 -14.63 -21.37
C GLY A 133 -13.67 -14.39 -19.87
N VAL A 134 -13.01 -13.30 -19.52
CA VAL A 134 -12.76 -12.90 -18.14
C VAL A 134 -13.16 -11.43 -17.97
N VAL A 135 -13.91 -11.14 -16.91
CA VAL A 135 -14.26 -9.77 -16.55
C VAL A 135 -13.67 -9.47 -15.19
N GLN A 136 -12.79 -8.48 -15.14
CA GLN A 136 -12.27 -7.92 -13.91
C GLN A 136 -12.96 -6.59 -13.64
N CYS A 137 -13.56 -6.47 -12.47
CA CYS A 137 -14.15 -5.23 -11.98
C CYS A 137 -13.33 -4.75 -10.78
N MET A 138 -12.77 -3.54 -10.90
CA MET A 138 -12.15 -2.81 -9.80
C MET A 138 -13.17 -1.84 -9.21
N ASP A 139 -13.21 -1.72 -7.88
CA ASP A 139 -14.09 -0.79 -7.16
C ASP A 139 -15.59 -0.97 -7.45
N CYS A 140 -16.09 -2.22 -7.48
CA CYS A 140 -17.47 -2.55 -7.83
C CYS A 140 -18.54 -1.98 -6.89
N SER A 141 -18.13 -1.43 -5.73
CA SER A 141 -19.04 -0.76 -4.79
C SER A 141 -19.57 0.60 -5.25
N GLN A 142 -18.88 1.28 -6.18
CA GLN A 142 -19.26 2.61 -6.62
C GLN A 142 -19.51 2.62 -8.14
N PRO A 143 -20.77 2.70 -8.61
CA PRO A 143 -21.09 2.63 -10.04
C PRO A 143 -20.41 3.75 -10.84
N ALA A 144 -20.19 4.92 -10.26
CA ALA A 144 -19.51 6.03 -10.94
C ALA A 144 -17.98 5.88 -11.08
N LYS A 145 -17.36 4.89 -10.41
CA LYS A 145 -15.90 4.72 -10.36
C LYS A 145 -15.42 3.31 -10.69
N HIS A 146 -16.32 2.37 -10.97
CA HIS A 146 -15.87 1.05 -11.32
C HIS A 146 -15.03 1.09 -12.61
N SER A 147 -13.97 0.30 -12.63
CA SER A 147 -13.16 0.13 -13.83
C SER A 147 -13.26 -1.31 -14.24
N PHE A 148 -13.79 -1.55 -15.44
CA PHE A 148 -13.85 -2.86 -16.03
C PHE A 148 -12.64 -3.10 -16.91
N LYS A 149 -12.06 -4.27 -16.75
CA LYS A 149 -11.11 -4.84 -17.67
C LYS A 149 -11.71 -6.14 -18.20
N VAL A 150 -11.90 -6.22 -19.51
CA VAL A 150 -12.55 -7.37 -20.15
C VAL A 150 -11.53 -8.06 -21.05
N LEU A 151 -11.44 -9.37 -20.92
CA LEU A 151 -10.66 -10.25 -21.77
C LEU A 151 -11.60 -11.18 -22.51
N ASN A 152 -11.80 -10.92 -23.80
CA ASN A 152 -12.67 -11.73 -24.65
C ASN A 152 -11.85 -12.86 -25.31
N TYR A 153 -12.18 -14.13 -25.04
CA TYR A 153 -11.43 -15.26 -25.60
C TYR A 153 -11.50 -15.34 -27.13
N ALA A 154 -12.55 -14.80 -27.75
CA ALA A 154 -12.68 -14.76 -29.21
C ALA A 154 -11.61 -13.88 -29.89
N GLU A 155 -11.00 -12.96 -29.15
CA GLU A 155 -10.02 -12.00 -29.66
C GLU A 155 -8.58 -12.46 -29.41
N ILE A 156 -8.38 -13.51 -28.63
CA ILE A 156 -7.05 -14.02 -28.27
C ILE A 156 -6.60 -15.02 -29.33
N VAL A 157 -5.35 -14.87 -29.78
CA VAL A 157 -4.65 -15.83 -30.64
C VAL A 157 -3.74 -16.72 -29.81
N ASN A 158 -3.02 -16.11 -28.86
CA ASN A 158 -2.09 -16.85 -28.00
C ASN A 158 -2.04 -16.28 -26.59
N LEU A 159 -1.84 -17.16 -25.61
CA LEU A 159 -1.62 -16.85 -24.21
C LEU A 159 -0.26 -17.39 -23.78
N ASP A 160 0.60 -16.51 -23.30
CA ASP A 160 1.93 -16.88 -22.79
C ASP A 160 2.07 -16.41 -21.34
N LEU A 161 2.33 -17.36 -20.43
CA LEU A 161 2.49 -17.08 -19.01
C LEU A 161 3.93 -16.68 -18.73
N LYS A 162 4.12 -15.45 -18.24
CA LYS A 162 5.42 -14.95 -17.81
C LYS A 162 5.51 -14.89 -16.30
N VAL A 163 6.64 -15.37 -15.80
CA VAL A 163 7.02 -15.33 -14.38
C VAL A 163 8.33 -14.58 -14.28
N GLU A 164 8.34 -13.51 -13.51
CA GLU A 164 9.55 -12.76 -13.20
C GLU A 164 9.75 -12.78 -11.70
N THR A 165 10.81 -13.46 -11.28
CA THR A 165 11.24 -13.48 -9.88
C THR A 165 12.27 -12.39 -9.68
N THR A 166 11.87 -11.28 -9.11
CA THR A 166 12.80 -10.22 -8.71
C THR A 166 13.33 -10.56 -7.32
N THR A 167 14.54 -11.10 -7.25
CA THR A 167 15.29 -11.19 -6.01
C THR A 167 15.88 -9.82 -5.73
N SER A 168 15.31 -9.08 -4.76
CA SER A 168 15.96 -7.87 -4.26
C SER A 168 17.30 -8.27 -3.65
N SER A 169 18.39 -7.60 -4.03
CA SER A 169 19.73 -7.94 -3.53
C SER A 169 19.71 -7.98 -2.01
N TYR A 170 20.30 -9.04 -1.44
CA TYR A 170 20.42 -9.25 -0.01
C TYR A 170 20.87 -7.97 0.70
N ASN A 171 20.01 -7.43 1.56
CA ASN A 171 20.38 -6.31 2.41
C ASN A 171 21.07 -6.88 3.65
N GLU A 172 22.39 -6.74 3.70
CA GLU A 172 23.24 -7.24 4.78
C GLU A 172 22.85 -6.69 6.15
N MET A 173 22.27 -5.48 6.19
CA MET A 173 21.81 -4.86 7.44
C MET A 173 20.55 -5.50 8.03
N THR A 174 19.66 -6.04 7.20
CA THR A 174 18.36 -6.58 7.68
C THR A 174 18.30 -8.10 7.65
N HIS A 175 19.35 -8.79 7.15
CA HIS A 175 19.38 -10.24 6.94
C HIS A 175 18.12 -10.79 6.24
N SER A 176 17.44 -9.94 5.45
CA SER A 176 16.17 -10.28 4.81
C SER A 176 16.34 -10.26 3.29
N SER A 177 16.24 -11.43 2.68
CA SER A 177 16.03 -11.53 1.24
C SER A 177 14.53 -11.53 0.97
N SER A 178 14.02 -10.47 0.33
CA SER A 178 12.66 -10.47 -0.19
C SER A 178 12.71 -10.86 -1.66
N SER A 179 12.20 -12.04 -1.99
CA SER A 179 11.88 -12.41 -3.37
C SER A 179 10.45 -11.96 -3.67
N HIS A 180 10.29 -11.13 -4.70
CA HIS A 180 8.98 -10.77 -5.21
C HIS A 180 8.79 -11.49 -6.54
N THR A 181 7.89 -12.48 -6.57
CA THR A 181 7.49 -13.15 -7.81
C THR A 181 6.32 -12.40 -8.41
N SER A 182 6.52 -11.81 -9.57
CA SER A 182 5.45 -11.19 -10.35
C SER A 182 5.07 -12.12 -11.50
N MET A 183 3.77 -12.30 -11.71
CA MET A 183 3.23 -13.18 -12.74
C MET A 183 2.22 -12.40 -13.59
N TRP A 184 2.29 -12.58 -14.91
CA TRP A 184 1.33 -11.98 -15.83
C TRP A 184 1.15 -12.86 -17.07
N LEU A 185 0.01 -12.67 -17.73
CA LEU A 185 -0.26 -13.25 -19.04
C LEU A 185 0.07 -12.23 -20.12
N ASN A 186 0.90 -12.61 -21.07
CA ASN A 186 1.04 -11.94 -22.34
C ASN A 186 -0.08 -12.46 -23.24
N ILE A 187 -1.03 -11.59 -23.56
CA ILE A 187 -2.17 -11.90 -24.42
C ILE A 187 -1.87 -11.34 -25.79
N HIS A 188 -1.73 -12.22 -26.78
CA HIS A 188 -1.59 -11.84 -28.17
C HIS A 188 -2.98 -11.75 -28.78
N MET A 189 -3.44 -10.54 -29.04
CA MET A 189 -4.74 -10.29 -29.64
C MET A 189 -4.70 -10.50 -31.16
N ARG A 190 -5.84 -10.83 -31.76
CA ARG A 190 -6.01 -11.05 -33.20
C ARG A 190 -5.67 -9.83 -34.05
N HIS A 191 -5.89 -8.64 -33.52
CA HIS A 191 -5.50 -7.39 -34.17
C HIS A 191 -4.00 -7.07 -34.03
N GLY A 192 -3.19 -8.02 -33.53
CA GLY A 192 -1.73 -7.91 -33.44
C GLY A 192 -1.22 -7.18 -32.19
N ALA A 193 -2.09 -6.66 -31.32
CA ALA A 193 -1.60 -6.07 -30.07
C ALA A 193 -1.17 -7.13 -29.06
N LEU A 194 -0.15 -6.77 -28.30
CA LEU A 194 0.28 -7.52 -27.13
C LEU A 194 -0.23 -6.80 -25.88
N GLU A 195 -1.15 -7.44 -25.16
CA GLU A 195 -1.64 -6.91 -23.89
C GLU A 195 -1.05 -7.68 -22.71
N ARG A 196 -0.54 -6.96 -21.71
CA ARG A 196 -0.10 -7.54 -20.45
C ARG A 196 -1.27 -7.58 -19.45
N TRP A 197 -1.66 -8.78 -19.03
CA TRP A 197 -2.65 -9.00 -17.99
C TRP A 197 -1.99 -9.44 -16.69
N ASN A 198 -1.88 -8.51 -15.75
CA ASN A 198 -1.27 -8.77 -14.45
C ASN A 198 -2.18 -9.68 -13.60
N LEU A 199 -1.61 -10.79 -13.11
CA LEU A 199 -2.32 -11.73 -12.26
C LEU A 199 -2.22 -11.26 -10.81
N ASN A 200 -3.27 -10.59 -10.35
CA ASN A 200 -3.28 -10.01 -9.02
C ASN A 200 -3.57 -11.10 -7.97
N SER A 201 -2.67 -11.25 -6.99
CA SER A 201 -2.82 -12.16 -5.84
C SER A 201 -4.02 -11.80 -4.95
N LEU A 202 -4.65 -10.65 -5.20
CA LEU A 202 -5.85 -10.19 -4.54
C LEU A 202 -7.02 -11.17 -4.63
N TYR A 203 -7.23 -11.84 -5.77
CA TYR A 203 -8.39 -12.71 -5.98
C TYR A 203 -8.13 -14.15 -5.56
N ALA A 204 -6.98 -14.69 -5.97
CA ALA A 204 -6.50 -16.03 -5.70
C ALA A 204 -4.97 -16.06 -5.92
N PRO A 205 -4.26 -17.14 -5.54
CA PRO A 205 -2.85 -17.27 -5.93
C PRO A 205 -2.70 -17.04 -7.44
N PRO A 206 -1.69 -16.26 -7.89
CA PRO A 206 -1.52 -15.92 -9.30
C PRO A 206 -1.49 -17.14 -10.23
N GLU A 207 -0.89 -18.24 -9.78
CA GLU A 207 -0.80 -19.51 -10.50
C GLU A 207 -2.17 -20.13 -10.72
N THR A 208 -3.02 -20.11 -9.67
CA THR A 208 -4.39 -20.61 -9.74
C THR A 208 -5.24 -19.75 -10.67
N THR A 209 -5.07 -18.42 -10.61
CA THR A 209 -5.78 -17.49 -11.50
C THR A 209 -5.36 -17.70 -12.95
N ALA A 210 -4.06 -17.82 -13.22
CA ALA A 210 -3.53 -18.15 -14.55
C ALA A 210 -4.12 -19.45 -15.08
N GLN A 211 -4.14 -20.49 -14.25
CA GLN A 211 -4.67 -21.80 -14.62
C GLN A 211 -6.15 -21.73 -14.99
N TYR A 212 -6.98 -20.97 -14.26
CA TYR A 212 -8.38 -20.80 -14.62
C TYR A 212 -8.58 -20.07 -15.95
N ILE A 213 -7.77 -19.03 -16.23
CA ILE A 213 -7.86 -18.30 -17.50
C ILE A 213 -7.40 -19.18 -18.66
N ILE A 214 -6.27 -19.86 -18.53
CA ILE A 214 -5.72 -20.74 -19.57
C ILE A 214 -6.65 -21.92 -19.85
N SER A 215 -7.18 -22.57 -18.80
CA SER A 215 -8.13 -23.68 -18.97
C SER A 215 -9.45 -23.22 -19.57
N GLY A 216 -9.97 -22.05 -19.17
CA GLY A 216 -11.15 -21.45 -19.79
C GLY A 216 -10.95 -21.15 -21.27
N TYR A 217 -9.80 -20.58 -21.64
CA TYR A 217 -9.45 -20.34 -23.04
C TYR A 217 -9.32 -21.63 -23.86
N ALA A 218 -8.67 -22.65 -23.30
CA ALA A 218 -8.54 -23.96 -23.96
C ALA A 218 -9.91 -24.63 -24.17
N GLN A 219 -10.82 -24.51 -23.20
CA GLN A 219 -12.19 -25.02 -23.33
C GLN A 219 -12.99 -24.24 -24.40
N TYR A 220 -12.83 -22.91 -24.42
CA TYR A 220 -13.49 -22.05 -25.41
C TYR A 220 -13.06 -22.39 -26.84
N THR A 221 -11.76 -22.54 -27.08
CA THR A 221 -11.21 -22.90 -28.41
C THR A 221 -11.62 -24.31 -28.85
N ALA A 222 -11.72 -25.26 -27.93
CA ALA A 222 -12.23 -26.60 -28.22
C ALA A 222 -13.70 -26.60 -28.67
N LEU A 223 -14.54 -25.71 -28.11
CA LEU A 223 -15.94 -25.55 -28.50
C LEU A 223 -16.10 -24.71 -29.79
N HIS A 224 -15.15 -23.85 -30.09
CA HIS A 224 -15.21 -22.90 -31.21
C HIS A 224 -13.97 -23.01 -32.13
N PRO A 225 -13.78 -24.14 -32.83
CA PRO A 225 -12.57 -24.40 -33.62
C PRO A 225 -12.38 -23.43 -34.80
N GLN A 226 -13.40 -22.66 -35.16
CA GLN A 226 -13.34 -21.61 -36.18
C GLN A 226 -12.58 -20.34 -35.73
N TYR A 227 -12.21 -20.27 -34.44
CA TYR A 227 -11.52 -19.12 -33.85
C TYR A 227 -10.18 -19.54 -33.23
N PRO A 228 -9.15 -19.81 -34.06
CA PRO A 228 -7.77 -19.89 -33.59
C PRO A 228 -7.18 -18.50 -33.32
#